data_AF-A0AAD1ITK6-F1
#
_entry.id   AF-A0AAD1ITK6-F1
#
_cell.length_a   1.000
_cell.length_b   1.000
_cell.length_c   1.000
_cell.angle_alpha   90.00
_cell.angle_beta   90.00
_cell.angle_gamma   90.00
#
_symmetry.space_group_name_H-M   'P 1'
#
loop_
_entity.id
_entity.type
_entity.pdbx_description
1 polymer ?
#
loop_
_entity_poly.entity_id
_entity_poly.type
_entity_poly.pdbx_seq_one_letter_code
_entity_poly.pdbx_strand_id
1 'polypeptide(L)'
;MRWFARPDNRSLELRVAPRLASWNKADDPDQIRLQEYLDDTEALIADAWIRGPWALRLDVGLPSSRDLLDASDLDNYAYPLASRLRDVDLVSVWCTKRHGEQSSVRICAAREVPAPTAAGVVVATTAASSSSVAYKEAIHAAVSGAAVLPDGQVRLELSFVVGPRRNWLNLWKQTIDALDPLLGRTRPDRAWHPRDGRITELGLHCAVDQFAGNKVVVGIYASAESASVIEDSSLDVPQSPVGEFVDVVPADALAGVDHRTRAHEFRDDDAGYLAWLAANPEGFVVNIARNYSVSTARVHHATCRTISGQNPHNGPWTGAYVKVCAIHSADAEEWAANTVRKPIPPCGTCRP
;
A
#
# COMPACT_ATOMS: atom_id res chain seq x y z
N MET A 1 19.72 -8.26 16.33
CA MET A 1 18.33 -8.33 15.82
C MET A 1 17.52 -9.14 16.81
N ARG A 2 16.25 -8.80 17.03
CA ARG A 2 15.35 -9.54 17.93
C ARG A 2 14.08 -9.91 17.18
N TRP A 3 13.55 -11.09 17.48
CA TRP A 3 12.32 -11.60 16.89
C TRP A 3 11.33 -11.83 18.02
N PHE A 4 10.07 -11.52 17.78
CA PHE A 4 9.04 -11.63 18.82
C PHE A 4 7.90 -12.51 18.31
N ALA A 5 7.40 -13.38 19.18
CA ALA A 5 6.29 -14.24 18.87
C ALA A 5 5.06 -13.43 18.42
N ARG A 6 4.30 -13.99 17.49
CA ARG A 6 2.96 -13.51 17.16
C ARG A 6 2.05 -13.64 18.39
N PRO A 7 1.37 -12.57 18.83
CA PRO A 7 0.37 -12.65 19.89
C PRO A 7 -0.69 -13.72 19.59
N ASP A 8 -0.86 -14.65 20.52
CA ASP A 8 -1.79 -15.79 20.47
C ASP A 8 -2.79 -15.78 21.65
N ASN A 9 -2.78 -14.72 22.46
CA ASN A 9 -3.73 -14.50 23.53
C ASN A 9 -5.14 -14.22 22.99
N ARG A 10 -6.10 -14.15 23.93
CA ARG A 10 -7.50 -13.84 23.63
C ARG A 10 -7.60 -12.55 22.80
N SER A 11 -8.32 -12.63 21.68
CA SER A 11 -8.66 -11.46 20.86
C SER A 11 -9.75 -10.62 21.46
N LEU A 12 -9.70 -9.34 21.11
CA LEU A 12 -10.81 -8.40 21.20
C LEU A 12 -11.36 -8.20 19.78
N GLU A 13 -12.66 -8.45 19.58
CA GLU A 13 -13.31 -8.22 18.29
C GLU A 13 -13.46 -6.72 18.03
N LEU A 14 -13.11 -6.28 16.82
CA LEU A 14 -13.22 -4.88 16.44
C LEU A 14 -14.67 -4.53 16.14
N ARG A 15 -15.16 -3.42 16.71
CA ARG A 15 -16.51 -2.90 16.47
C ARG A 15 -16.60 -2.13 15.15
N VAL A 16 -15.47 -1.56 14.71
CA VAL A 16 -15.33 -0.83 13.46
C VAL A 16 -14.32 -1.55 12.56
N ALA A 17 -14.67 -1.73 11.29
CA ALA A 17 -13.81 -2.42 10.34
C ALA A 17 -12.48 -1.67 10.13
N PRO A 18 -11.33 -2.38 10.11
CA PRO A 18 -10.03 -1.78 9.81
C PRO A 18 -10.06 -0.98 8.51
N ARG A 19 -9.43 0.21 8.54
CA ARG A 19 -9.25 1.07 7.38
C ARG A 19 -7.79 1.13 7.00
N LEU A 20 -7.54 1.18 5.69
CA LEU A 20 -6.23 1.47 5.15
C LEU A 20 -5.80 2.87 5.56
N ALA A 21 -4.50 3.13 5.62
CA ALA A 21 -3.97 4.48 5.77
C ALA A 21 -4.58 5.40 4.70
N SER A 22 -5.26 6.45 5.16
CA SER A 22 -5.80 7.52 4.32
C SER A 22 -4.89 8.74 4.45
N TRP A 23 -4.63 9.38 3.31
CA TRP A 23 -3.82 10.58 3.19
C TRP A 23 -4.66 11.77 2.72
N ASN A 24 -5.99 11.60 2.75
CA ASN A 24 -6.96 12.63 2.39
C ASN A 24 -7.05 13.69 3.49
N LYS A 25 -7.74 14.79 3.21
CA LYS A 25 -7.99 15.86 4.19
C LYS A 25 -8.79 15.33 5.39
N ALA A 26 -8.69 16.02 6.53
CA ALA A 26 -9.30 15.60 7.79
C ALA A 26 -10.83 15.41 7.73
N ASP A 27 -11.50 16.16 6.85
CA ASP A 27 -12.94 16.14 6.58
C ASP A 27 -13.35 15.15 5.48
N ASP A 28 -12.39 14.46 4.84
CA ASP A 28 -12.69 13.44 3.86
C ASP A 28 -13.34 12.20 4.52
N PRO A 29 -14.37 11.60 3.91
CA PRO A 29 -15.06 10.44 4.49
C PRO A 29 -14.13 9.28 4.83
N ASP A 30 -13.06 9.04 4.06
CA ASP A 30 -12.13 7.94 4.35
C ASP A 30 -11.23 8.27 5.53
N GLN A 31 -10.88 9.54 5.72
CA GLN A 31 -10.14 9.99 6.88
C GLN A 31 -11.01 9.95 8.14
N ILE A 32 -12.28 10.34 8.06
CA ILE A 32 -13.24 10.23 9.17
C ILE A 32 -13.41 8.76 9.59
N ARG A 33 -13.64 7.85 8.63
CA ARG A 33 -13.75 6.41 8.91
C ARG A 33 -12.47 5.83 9.51
N LEU A 34 -11.31 6.32 9.06
CA LEU A 34 -10.03 5.91 9.64
C LEU A 34 -9.90 6.38 11.08
N GLN A 35 -10.24 7.64 11.39
CA GLN A 35 -10.22 8.14 12.76
C GLN A 35 -11.20 7.38 13.65
N GLU A 36 -12.42 7.14 13.19
CA GLU A 36 -13.44 6.36 13.93
C GLU A 36 -12.92 4.96 14.28
N TYR A 37 -12.31 4.25 13.32
CA TYR A 37 -11.68 2.96 13.57
C TYR A 37 -10.57 3.04 14.62
N LEU A 38 -9.69 4.04 14.51
CA LEU A 38 -8.56 4.20 15.43
C LEU A 38 -9.00 4.56 16.85
N ASP A 39 -9.94 5.50 16.98
CA ASP A 39 -10.51 5.94 18.26
C ASP A 39 -11.25 4.78 18.95
N ASP A 40 -12.07 4.04 18.21
CA ASP A 40 -12.79 2.87 18.74
C ASP A 40 -11.84 1.77 19.21
N THR A 41 -10.80 1.49 18.41
CA THR A 41 -9.82 0.44 18.73
C THR A 41 -8.96 0.81 19.93
N GLU A 42 -8.52 2.08 20.01
CA GLU A 42 -7.77 2.60 21.17
C GLU A 42 -8.60 2.51 22.45
N ALA A 43 -9.88 2.90 22.40
CA ALA A 43 -10.79 2.76 23.52
C ALA A 43 -11.04 1.29 23.90
N LEU A 44 -11.15 0.38 22.93
CA LEU A 44 -11.37 -1.05 23.15
C LEU A 44 -10.21 -1.71 23.93
N ILE A 45 -8.98 -1.26 23.69
CA ILE A 45 -7.78 -1.84 24.31
C ILE A 45 -7.28 -1.06 25.52
N ALA A 46 -7.93 0.05 25.89
CA ALA A 46 -7.47 0.97 26.93
C ALA A 46 -7.23 0.29 28.29
N ASP A 47 -8.03 -0.70 28.64
CA ASP A 47 -7.91 -1.44 29.91
C ASP A 47 -6.82 -2.54 29.90
N ALA A 48 -6.27 -2.86 28.73
CA ALA A 48 -5.29 -3.92 28.55
C ALA A 48 -3.84 -3.41 28.69
N TRP A 49 -3.57 -2.67 29.78
CA TRP A 49 -2.24 -2.13 30.09
C TRP A 49 -1.17 -3.23 30.11
N ILE A 50 -0.07 -3.02 29.39
CA ILE A 50 1.11 -3.89 29.40
C ILE A 50 2.31 -3.11 29.97
N ARG A 51 3.08 -3.72 30.87
CA ARG A 51 4.31 -3.13 31.39
C ARG A 51 5.52 -3.61 30.59
N GLY A 52 6.34 -2.67 30.12
CA GLY A 52 7.54 -2.97 29.34
C GLY A 52 7.21 -3.38 27.91
N PRO A 53 8.18 -3.98 27.20
CA PRO A 53 8.06 -4.26 25.77
C PRO A 53 6.80 -5.06 25.43
N TRP A 54 6.03 -4.58 24.46
CA TRP A 54 4.76 -5.18 24.08
C TRP A 54 4.63 -5.37 22.56
N ALA A 55 3.72 -6.26 22.20
CA ALA A 55 3.44 -6.65 20.83
C ALA A 55 1.97 -6.43 20.50
N LEU A 56 1.71 -5.85 19.33
CA LEU A 56 0.40 -5.67 18.72
C LEU A 56 0.16 -6.76 17.67
N ARG A 57 -1.07 -7.25 17.56
CA ARG A 57 -1.53 -8.02 16.40
C ARG A 57 -2.89 -7.51 15.94
N LEU A 58 -3.00 -7.23 14.65
CA LEU A 58 -4.25 -6.96 13.94
C LEU A 58 -4.58 -8.15 13.02
N ASP A 59 -5.77 -8.70 13.14
CA ASP A 59 -6.28 -9.72 12.22
C ASP A 59 -7.43 -9.13 11.42
N VAL A 60 -7.20 -8.92 10.12
CA VAL A 60 -8.14 -8.30 9.19
C VAL A 60 -9.03 -9.38 8.58
N GLY A 61 -10.32 -9.31 8.89
CA GLY A 61 -11.35 -10.07 8.19
C GLY A 61 -11.76 -9.35 6.90
N LEU A 62 -11.69 -10.06 5.77
CA LEU A 62 -12.13 -9.58 4.47
C LEU A 62 -13.31 -10.42 3.94
N PRO A 63 -14.28 -9.82 3.23
CA PRO A 63 -15.38 -10.59 2.65
C PRO A 63 -14.86 -11.61 1.62
N SER A 64 -15.61 -12.70 1.41
CA SER A 64 -15.25 -13.75 0.44
C SER A 64 -15.15 -13.27 -1.01
N SER A 65 -15.81 -12.15 -1.33
CA SER A 65 -15.77 -11.52 -2.66
C SER A 65 -14.49 -10.75 -2.95
N ARG A 66 -13.63 -10.52 -1.96
CA ARG A 66 -12.40 -9.73 -2.10
C ARG A 66 -11.18 -10.64 -2.16
N ASP A 67 -10.38 -10.52 -3.21
CA ASP A 67 -9.13 -11.28 -3.33
C ASP A 67 -8.19 -10.99 -2.14
N LEU A 68 -7.65 -12.06 -1.54
CA LEU A 68 -6.65 -11.95 -0.48
C LEU A 68 -5.25 -11.69 -1.01
N LEU A 69 -4.94 -12.14 -2.22
CA LEU A 69 -3.60 -12.11 -2.80
C LEU A 69 -3.37 -10.95 -3.75
N ASP A 70 -4.46 -10.30 -4.19
CA ASP A 70 -4.44 -9.09 -4.99
C ASP A 70 -5.01 -7.91 -4.18
N ALA A 71 -4.16 -6.91 -3.93
CA ALA A 71 -4.39 -5.77 -3.03
C ALA A 71 -4.54 -6.09 -1.52
N SER A 72 -4.89 -5.07 -0.73
CA SER A 72 -5.06 -5.17 0.74
C SER A 72 -3.73 -5.42 1.47
N ASP A 73 -2.75 -4.58 1.18
CA ASP A 73 -1.41 -4.68 1.75
C ASP A 73 -1.46 -4.50 3.27
N LEU A 74 -0.87 -5.45 3.99
CA LEU A 74 -1.02 -5.53 5.45
C LEU A 74 -0.33 -4.39 6.19
N ASP A 75 0.71 -3.79 5.62
CA ASP A 75 1.36 -2.60 6.16
C ASP A 75 0.42 -1.39 6.15
N ASN A 76 -0.42 -1.25 5.12
CA ASN A 76 -1.40 -0.17 5.03
C ASN A 76 -2.52 -0.29 6.08
N TYR A 77 -2.83 -1.49 6.59
CA TYR A 77 -3.71 -1.68 7.74
C TYR A 77 -2.99 -1.50 9.08
N ALA A 78 -1.78 -2.03 9.20
CA ALA A 78 -1.02 -2.05 10.44
C ALA A 78 -0.48 -0.65 10.82
N TYR A 79 0.03 0.09 9.83
CA TYR A 79 0.70 1.37 10.02
C TYR A 79 -0.14 2.42 10.76
N PRO A 80 -1.41 2.71 10.40
CA PRO A 80 -2.18 3.73 11.10
C PRO A 80 -2.46 3.33 12.55
N LEU A 81 -2.80 2.07 12.81
CA LEU A 81 -3.06 1.57 14.16
C LEU A 81 -1.80 1.60 15.03
N ALA A 82 -0.67 1.08 14.51
CA ALA A 82 0.61 1.14 15.21
C ALA A 82 1.05 2.58 15.44
N SER A 83 0.84 3.49 14.47
CA SER A 83 1.18 4.90 14.62
C SER A 83 0.35 5.61 15.70
N ARG A 84 -0.91 5.21 15.88
CA ARG A 84 -1.79 5.73 16.92
C ARG A 84 -1.36 5.25 18.31
N LEU A 85 -1.13 3.95 18.43
CA LEU A 85 -0.90 3.29 19.72
C LEU A 85 0.56 3.31 20.19
N ARG A 86 1.52 3.70 19.34
CA ARG A 86 2.94 3.58 19.65
C ARG A 86 3.33 4.32 20.92
N ASP A 87 4.19 3.66 21.68
CA ASP A 87 5.05 4.26 22.68
C ASP A 87 6.48 3.73 22.48
N VAL A 88 7.35 3.93 23.48
CA VAL A 88 8.74 3.45 23.45
C VAL A 88 8.87 1.93 23.61
N ASP A 89 7.81 1.27 24.10
CA ASP A 89 7.78 -0.15 24.43
C ASP A 89 7.10 -1.00 23.33
N LEU A 90 6.50 -0.39 22.30
CA LEU A 90 6.01 -1.11 21.12
C LEU A 90 7.19 -1.66 20.30
N VAL A 91 7.50 -2.94 20.49
CA VAL A 91 8.65 -3.62 19.86
C VAL A 91 8.27 -4.61 18.77
N SER A 92 6.98 -4.96 18.64
CA SER A 92 6.52 -5.86 17.59
C SER A 92 5.11 -5.55 17.13
N VAL A 93 4.89 -5.59 15.81
CA VAL A 93 3.57 -5.46 15.20
C VAL A 93 3.37 -6.63 14.25
N TRP A 94 2.26 -7.32 14.44
CA TRP A 94 1.78 -8.38 13.56
C TRP A 94 0.51 -7.92 12.87
N CYS A 95 0.35 -8.30 11.61
CA CYS A 95 -0.86 -8.09 10.85
C CYS A 95 -1.16 -9.37 10.06
N THR A 96 -2.41 -9.79 10.02
CA THR A 96 -2.85 -10.91 9.19
C THR A 96 -4.08 -10.51 8.39
N LYS A 97 -4.33 -11.19 7.28
CA LYS A 97 -5.62 -11.14 6.59
C LYS A 97 -6.13 -12.53 6.29
N ARG A 98 -7.43 -12.69 6.39
CA ARG A 98 -8.16 -13.92 6.03
C ARG A 98 -9.56 -13.56 5.56
N HIS A 99 -10.21 -14.48 4.87
CA HIS A 99 -11.64 -14.34 4.68
C HIS A 99 -12.38 -14.51 6.03
N GLY A 100 -13.31 -13.59 6.29
CA GLY A 100 -14.10 -13.55 7.51
C GLY A 100 -14.77 -12.21 7.69
N GLU A 101 -15.98 -12.20 8.25
CA GLU A 101 -16.75 -10.97 8.45
C GLU A 101 -16.22 -10.11 9.62
N GLN A 102 -15.40 -10.71 10.49
CA GLN A 102 -14.92 -10.08 11.72
C GLN A 102 -13.41 -9.88 11.69
N SER A 103 -13.00 -8.68 12.11
CA SER A 103 -11.60 -8.35 12.40
C SER A 103 -11.38 -8.34 13.92
N SER A 104 -10.14 -8.58 14.36
CA SER A 104 -9.81 -8.60 15.78
C SER A 104 -8.45 -7.98 16.07
N VAL A 105 -8.25 -7.50 17.28
CA VAL A 105 -6.97 -6.99 17.78
C VAL A 105 -6.53 -7.76 19.01
N ARG A 106 -5.21 -7.92 19.18
CA ARG A 106 -4.57 -8.49 20.37
C ARG A 106 -3.39 -7.63 20.76
N ILE A 107 -3.22 -7.41 22.05
CA ILE A 107 -1.98 -6.89 22.62
C ILE A 107 -1.50 -7.83 23.73
N CYS A 108 -0.18 -8.02 23.84
CA CYS A 108 0.42 -8.80 24.92
C CYS A 108 1.85 -8.33 25.21
N ALA A 109 2.41 -8.74 26.36
CA ALA A 109 3.84 -8.61 26.60
C ALA A 109 4.63 -9.27 25.47
N ALA A 110 5.66 -8.60 24.97
CA ALA A 110 6.47 -9.10 23.87
C ALA A 110 7.30 -10.30 24.34
N ARG A 111 7.15 -11.44 23.66
CA ARG A 111 7.91 -12.65 23.92
C ARG A 111 8.97 -12.82 22.87
N GLU A 112 10.24 -12.64 23.24
CA GLU A 112 11.36 -12.88 22.33
C GLU A 112 11.41 -14.37 21.95
N VAL A 113 11.68 -14.65 20.68
CA VAL A 113 11.81 -15.99 20.11
C VAL A 113 13.08 -16.09 19.28
N PRO A 114 13.60 -17.30 19.04
CA PRO A 114 14.68 -17.48 18.09
C PRO A 114 14.32 -16.95 16.70
N ALA A 115 15.32 -16.50 15.96
CA ALA A 115 15.13 -16.11 14.56
C ALA A 115 14.51 -17.27 13.74
N PRO A 116 13.65 -16.99 12.75
CA PRO A 116 13.14 -18.02 11.86
C PRO A 116 14.29 -18.73 11.12
N THR A 117 14.58 -19.97 11.47
CA THR A 117 15.76 -20.71 10.95
C THR A 117 15.47 -21.52 9.69
N ALA A 118 14.21 -21.88 9.42
CA ALA A 118 13.86 -22.88 8.40
C ALA A 118 14.12 -22.46 6.94
N ALA A 119 14.25 -21.16 6.63
CA ALA A 119 14.45 -20.68 5.26
C ALA A 119 15.63 -19.70 5.07
N GLY A 120 16.43 -19.47 6.12
CA GLY A 120 17.56 -18.52 6.09
C GLY A 120 17.12 -17.06 6.13
N VAL A 121 17.43 -16.37 7.22
CA VAL A 121 17.23 -14.91 7.33
C VAL A 121 18.25 -14.18 6.45
N VAL A 122 17.77 -13.36 5.53
CA VAL A 122 18.62 -12.43 4.77
C VAL A 122 18.85 -11.16 5.59
N VAL A 123 20.08 -10.65 5.62
CA VAL A 123 20.41 -9.44 6.39
C VAL A 123 20.81 -8.32 5.45
N ALA A 124 20.05 -7.22 5.50
CA ALA A 124 20.37 -5.98 4.81
C ALA A 124 20.91 -4.94 5.81
N THR A 125 21.85 -4.11 5.37
CA THR A 125 22.40 -3.02 6.20
C THR A 125 22.49 -1.74 5.37
N THR A 126 22.05 -0.62 5.93
CA THR A 126 22.14 0.69 5.28
C THR A 126 22.23 1.81 6.31
N ALA A 127 22.81 2.95 5.94
CA ALA A 127 22.76 4.19 6.71
C ALA A 127 21.94 5.29 6.00
N ALA A 128 21.30 4.94 4.87
CA ALA A 128 20.53 5.86 4.07
C ALA A 128 19.25 6.35 4.79
N SER A 129 18.73 7.49 4.33
CA SER A 129 17.41 7.97 4.74
C SER A 129 16.34 7.02 4.22
N SER A 130 15.31 6.71 5.00
CA SER A 130 14.22 5.87 4.54
C SER A 130 13.48 6.43 3.32
N SER A 131 13.50 7.76 3.17
CA SER A 131 12.91 8.45 2.02
C SER A 131 13.77 8.45 0.75
N SER A 132 14.99 7.90 0.77
CA SER A 132 15.88 7.91 -0.40
C SER A 132 15.85 6.58 -1.16
N VAL A 133 16.08 6.66 -2.47
CA VAL A 133 16.20 5.47 -3.34
C VAL A 133 17.34 4.55 -2.86
N ALA A 134 18.44 5.13 -2.37
CA ALA A 134 19.58 4.38 -1.81
C ALA A 134 19.20 3.46 -0.64
N TYR A 135 18.14 3.77 0.12
CA TYR A 135 17.64 2.85 1.13
C TYR A 135 17.05 1.60 0.49
N LYS A 136 16.15 1.78 -0.49
CA LYS A 136 15.52 0.69 -1.23
C LYS A 136 16.54 -0.17 -1.98
N GLU A 137 17.53 0.45 -2.62
CA GLU A 137 18.61 -0.24 -3.33
C GLU A 137 19.42 -1.15 -2.39
N ALA A 138 19.74 -0.69 -1.17
CA ALA A 138 20.48 -1.52 -0.21
C ALA A 138 19.69 -2.74 0.26
N ILE A 139 18.37 -2.60 0.48
CA ILE A 139 17.48 -3.71 0.82
C ILE A 139 17.37 -4.69 -0.36
N HIS A 140 17.07 -4.18 -1.56
CA HIS A 140 16.92 -4.97 -2.77
C HIS A 140 18.21 -5.73 -3.12
N ALA A 141 19.37 -5.08 -3.01
CA ALA A 141 20.66 -5.72 -3.27
C ALA A 141 20.87 -6.95 -2.35
N ALA A 142 20.49 -6.86 -1.08
CA ALA A 142 20.64 -7.94 -0.11
C ALA A 142 19.77 -9.17 -0.45
N VAL A 143 18.57 -8.95 -1.00
CA VAL A 143 17.63 -10.03 -1.35
C VAL A 143 17.73 -10.49 -2.81
N SER A 144 18.54 -9.83 -3.64
CA SER A 144 18.61 -10.10 -5.09
C SER A 144 19.12 -11.50 -5.45
N GLY A 145 19.90 -12.14 -4.56
CA GLY A 145 20.38 -13.52 -4.74
C GLY A 145 19.46 -14.60 -4.19
N ALA A 146 18.36 -14.24 -3.54
CA ALA A 146 17.39 -15.21 -3.02
C ALA A 146 16.44 -15.67 -4.14
N ALA A 147 15.96 -16.92 -4.04
CA ALA A 147 14.97 -17.43 -4.98
C ALA A 147 13.63 -16.70 -4.80
N VAL A 148 12.99 -16.37 -5.92
CA VAL A 148 11.62 -15.84 -5.92
C VAL A 148 10.70 -16.86 -5.27
N LEU A 149 9.84 -16.41 -4.36
CA LEU A 149 8.86 -17.28 -3.72
C LEU A 149 7.81 -17.77 -4.73
N PRO A 150 7.46 -19.07 -4.71
CA PRO A 150 6.42 -19.62 -5.60
C PRO A 150 5.09 -18.91 -5.34
N ASP A 151 4.23 -18.82 -6.35
CA ASP A 151 2.92 -18.16 -6.24
C ASP A 151 2.07 -18.68 -5.07
N GLY A 152 1.26 -17.79 -4.48
CA GLY A 152 0.41 -18.09 -3.32
C GLY A 152 0.68 -17.18 -2.13
N GLN A 153 0.14 -17.58 -0.97
CA GLN A 153 0.23 -16.87 0.30
C GLN A 153 1.68 -16.78 0.81
N VAL A 154 2.04 -15.62 1.34
CA VAL A 154 3.38 -15.36 1.89
C VAL A 154 3.27 -14.94 3.36
N ARG A 155 4.10 -15.59 4.18
CA ARG A 155 4.47 -15.07 5.50
C ARG A 155 5.75 -14.28 5.36
N LEU A 156 5.71 -13.00 5.73
CA LEU A 156 6.85 -12.08 5.76
C LEU A 156 7.10 -11.62 7.19
N GLU A 157 8.34 -11.71 7.66
CA GLU A 157 8.77 -11.11 8.91
C GLU A 157 10.02 -10.24 8.70
N LEU A 158 10.01 -9.04 9.28
CA LEU A 158 11.10 -8.06 9.22
C LEU A 158 11.56 -7.71 10.64
N SER A 159 12.84 -7.87 10.94
CA SER A 159 13.45 -7.49 12.22
C SER A 159 14.41 -6.32 12.04
N PHE A 160 14.00 -5.14 12.49
CA PHE A 160 14.77 -3.90 12.42
C PHE A 160 15.66 -3.73 13.66
N VAL A 161 16.93 -3.37 13.44
CA VAL A 161 17.81 -2.78 14.46
C VAL A 161 18.06 -1.34 14.06
N VAL A 162 17.67 -0.41 14.92
CA VAL A 162 17.71 1.04 14.63
C VAL A 162 18.35 1.82 15.77
N GLY A 163 18.87 3.01 15.44
CA GLY A 163 19.28 3.99 16.46
C GLY A 163 18.08 4.60 17.19
N PRO A 164 18.28 5.13 18.42
CA PRO A 164 17.20 5.58 19.32
C PRO A 164 16.37 6.77 18.79
N ARG A 165 16.90 7.54 17.82
CA ARG A 165 16.21 8.70 17.24
C ARG A 165 15.37 8.36 16.01
N ARG A 166 15.38 7.11 15.54
CA ARG A 166 14.73 6.73 14.28
C ARG A 166 13.32 6.21 14.56
N ASN A 167 12.33 6.80 13.89
CA ASN A 167 11.00 6.22 13.83
C ASN A 167 11.02 4.99 12.92
N TRP A 168 10.99 3.80 13.52
CA TRP A 168 11.07 2.53 12.80
C TRP A 168 9.83 2.24 11.94
N LEU A 169 8.66 2.81 12.25
CA LEU A 169 7.44 2.66 11.44
C LEU A 169 7.63 3.21 10.02
N ASN A 170 8.41 4.28 9.87
CA ASN A 170 8.70 4.90 8.57
C ASN A 170 9.58 4.02 7.66
N LEU A 171 10.12 2.92 8.18
CA LEU A 171 10.96 1.98 7.44
C LEU A 171 10.13 0.90 6.74
N TRP A 172 8.93 0.60 7.24
CA TRP A 172 8.14 -0.56 6.84
C TRP A 172 7.86 -0.58 5.34
N LYS A 173 7.14 0.43 4.85
CA LYS A 173 6.76 0.54 3.44
C LYS A 173 7.98 0.54 2.53
N GLN A 174 9.01 1.30 2.89
CA GLN A 174 10.20 1.44 2.06
C GLN A 174 10.99 0.13 1.97
N THR A 175 11.01 -0.66 3.05
CA THR A 175 11.60 -1.99 3.06
C THR A 175 10.75 -2.96 2.24
N ILE A 176 9.43 -3.01 2.44
CA ILE A 176 8.52 -3.91 1.70
C ILE A 176 8.56 -3.62 0.20
N ASP A 177 8.47 -2.34 -0.21
CA ASP A 177 8.56 -1.89 -1.60
C ASP A 177 9.88 -2.37 -2.30
N ALA A 178 10.93 -2.71 -1.55
CA ALA A 178 12.21 -3.20 -2.06
C ALA A 178 12.36 -4.73 -2.09
N LEU A 179 11.30 -5.48 -1.76
CA LEU A 179 11.30 -6.95 -1.73
C LEU A 179 10.76 -7.60 -3.02
N ASP A 180 10.73 -6.86 -4.13
CA ASP A 180 10.32 -7.39 -5.42
C ASP A 180 11.17 -8.59 -5.91
N PRO A 181 12.46 -8.76 -5.57
CA PRO A 181 13.18 -10.00 -5.87
C PRO A 181 12.62 -11.24 -5.15
N LEU A 182 12.00 -11.08 -3.98
CA LEU A 182 11.42 -12.19 -3.22
C LEU A 182 9.96 -12.46 -3.60
N LEU A 183 9.17 -11.39 -3.71
CA LEU A 183 7.72 -11.47 -3.90
C LEU A 183 7.31 -11.56 -5.37
N GLY A 184 8.24 -11.27 -6.28
CA GLY A 184 7.96 -10.98 -7.68
C GLY A 184 7.44 -9.55 -7.87
N ARG A 185 7.42 -9.09 -9.13
CA ARG A 185 6.90 -7.77 -9.52
C ARG A 185 5.49 -7.86 -10.04
N THR A 186 4.65 -6.86 -9.74
CA THR A 186 3.34 -6.71 -10.39
C THR A 186 3.47 -6.32 -11.85
N ARG A 187 4.49 -5.53 -12.20
CA ARG A 187 4.80 -5.12 -13.57
C ARG A 187 6.32 -5.15 -13.83
N PRO A 188 6.79 -5.73 -14.95
CA PRO A 188 8.22 -5.84 -15.24
C PRO A 188 8.96 -4.50 -15.37
N ASP A 189 8.26 -3.46 -15.80
CA ASP A 189 8.76 -2.11 -16.12
C ASP A 189 8.74 -1.14 -14.93
N ARG A 190 8.09 -1.52 -13.83
CA ARG A 190 7.96 -0.68 -12.63
C ARG A 190 8.82 -1.22 -11.49
N ALA A 191 9.94 -0.53 -11.21
CA ALA A 191 10.72 -0.80 -10.01
C ALA A 191 9.93 -0.45 -8.74
N TRP A 192 10.27 -1.12 -7.64
CA TRP A 192 9.71 -0.88 -6.30
C TRP A 192 8.22 -1.19 -6.13
N HIS A 193 7.70 -2.15 -6.91
CA HIS A 193 6.31 -2.58 -6.84
C HIS A 193 6.21 -4.10 -6.71
N PRO A 194 6.55 -4.64 -5.53
CA PRO A 194 6.43 -6.06 -5.26
C PRO A 194 4.96 -6.52 -5.38
N ARG A 195 4.75 -7.83 -5.49
CA ARG A 195 3.43 -8.45 -5.28
C ARG A 195 3.17 -8.64 -3.78
N ASP A 196 3.24 -7.55 -3.02
CA ASP A 196 3.03 -7.50 -1.56
C ASP A 196 1.59 -7.77 -1.12
N GLY A 197 0.62 -7.64 -2.03
CA GLY A 197 -0.73 -8.19 -1.85
C GLY A 197 -0.72 -9.69 -1.47
N ARG A 198 0.31 -10.46 -1.82
CA ARG A 198 0.44 -11.88 -1.46
C ARG A 198 0.73 -12.13 0.02
N ILE A 199 1.15 -11.10 0.77
CA ILE A 199 1.53 -11.25 2.18
C ILE A 199 0.24 -11.39 3.01
N THR A 200 -0.02 -12.57 3.55
CA THR A 200 -1.18 -12.86 4.41
C THR A 200 -0.84 -12.89 5.89
N GLU A 201 0.45 -13.05 6.21
CA GLU A 201 0.99 -12.86 7.56
C GLU A 201 2.22 -11.94 7.52
N LEU A 202 2.13 -10.81 8.22
CA LEU A 202 3.19 -9.81 8.32
C LEU A 202 3.63 -9.67 9.79
N GLY A 203 4.91 -9.90 10.07
CA GLY A 203 5.54 -9.61 11.37
C GLY A 203 6.61 -8.52 11.24
N LEU A 204 6.59 -7.53 12.12
CA LEU A 204 7.48 -6.39 12.11
C LEU A 204 8.04 -6.22 13.51
N HIS A 205 9.36 -6.38 13.68
CA HIS A 205 10.04 -6.37 14.98
C HIS A 205 11.04 -5.23 15.05
N CYS A 206 11.22 -4.64 16.22
CA CYS A 206 12.16 -3.56 16.45
C CYS A 206 13.05 -3.85 17.65
N ALA A 207 14.35 -3.62 17.48
CA ALA A 207 15.32 -3.51 18.56
C ALA A 207 16.08 -2.20 18.43
N VAL A 208 16.22 -1.47 19.54
CA VAL A 208 17.00 -0.23 19.58
C VAL A 208 18.43 -0.53 19.98
N ASP A 209 19.38 -0.10 19.16
CA ASP A 209 20.81 -0.09 19.46
C ASP A 209 21.27 1.36 19.71
N GLN A 210 21.70 1.63 20.94
CA GLN A 210 22.12 2.97 21.37
C GLN A 210 23.33 3.50 20.58
N PHE A 211 24.13 2.62 19.98
CA PHE A 211 25.36 2.96 19.28
C PHE A 211 25.22 2.91 17.75
N ALA A 212 24.05 2.53 17.21
CA ALA A 212 23.86 2.38 15.77
C ALA A 212 23.94 3.71 14.99
N GLY A 213 23.73 4.86 15.63
CA GLY A 213 23.68 6.15 14.94
C GLY A 213 22.57 6.17 13.88
N ASN A 214 22.94 6.35 12.60
CA ASN A 214 22.02 6.31 11.46
C ASN A 214 21.89 4.92 10.82
N LYS A 215 22.68 3.95 11.28
CA LYS A 215 22.68 2.59 10.74
C LYS A 215 21.33 1.93 11.02
N VAL A 216 20.83 1.24 10.00
CA VAL A 216 19.68 0.35 10.04
C VAL A 216 20.17 -1.02 9.59
N VAL A 217 19.89 -2.04 10.40
CA VAL A 217 20.03 -3.44 10.00
C VAL A 217 18.64 -4.04 9.93
N VAL A 218 18.35 -4.78 8.87
CA VAL A 218 17.05 -5.45 8.67
C VAL A 218 17.31 -6.93 8.46
N GLY A 219 16.79 -7.76 9.35
CA GLY A 219 16.64 -9.20 9.12
C GLY A 219 15.34 -9.44 8.36
N ILE A 220 15.41 -10.18 7.26
CA ILE A 220 14.31 -10.41 6.33
C ILE A 220 14.08 -11.91 6.27
N TYR A 221 12.88 -12.34 6.64
CA TYR A 221 12.43 -13.72 6.52
C TYR A 221 11.15 -13.74 5.70
N ALA A 222 11.11 -14.55 4.65
CA ALA A 222 9.92 -14.75 3.85
C ALA A 222 9.76 -16.24 3.51
N SER A 223 8.53 -16.74 3.57
CA SER A 223 8.21 -18.12 3.23
C SER A 223 6.86 -18.19 2.52
N ALA A 224 6.75 -19.08 1.54
CA ALA A 224 5.47 -19.43 0.96
C ALA A 224 4.73 -20.35 1.93
N GLU A 225 3.47 -20.04 2.21
CA GLU A 225 2.62 -20.96 2.96
C GLU A 225 2.27 -22.12 2.02
N SER A 226 2.67 -23.33 2.42
CA SER A 226 2.28 -24.52 1.65
C SER A 226 0.77 -24.63 1.70
N ALA A 227 0.11 -24.68 0.53
CA ALA A 227 -1.29 -25.02 0.47
C ALA A 227 -1.47 -26.33 1.25
N SER A 228 -2.10 -26.27 2.43
CA SER A 228 -2.58 -27.46 3.08
C SER A 228 -3.58 -28.06 2.11
N VAL A 229 -3.16 -29.14 1.46
CA VAL A 229 -4.02 -29.98 0.65
C VAL A 229 -5.14 -30.41 1.58
N ILE A 230 -6.31 -29.80 1.44
CA ILE A 230 -7.52 -30.41 1.93
C ILE A 230 -7.72 -31.61 1.00
N GLU A 231 -7.19 -32.76 1.41
CA GLU A 231 -7.76 -34.03 1.00
C GLU A 231 -9.19 -34.02 1.54
N ASP A 232 -10.15 -33.63 0.69
CA ASP A 232 -11.51 -34.12 0.89
C ASP A 232 -11.82 -35.13 -0.19
N SER A 233 -11.97 -36.34 0.32
CA SER A 233 -12.29 -37.57 -0.36
C SER A 233 -13.57 -37.41 -1.17
N SER A 234 -13.46 -37.78 -2.44
CA SER A 234 -14.56 -38.17 -3.32
C SER A 234 -15.69 -38.91 -2.58
N LEU A 235 -16.91 -38.39 -2.69
CA LEU A 235 -18.12 -39.19 -2.76
C LEU A 235 -18.99 -38.69 -3.91
N ASP A 236 -19.12 -39.57 -4.90
CA ASP A 236 -19.99 -39.52 -6.07
C ASP A 236 -21.44 -39.16 -5.75
N VAL A 237 -22.06 -38.29 -6.55
CA VAL A 237 -23.48 -38.42 -6.97
C VAL A 237 -23.63 -37.83 -8.41
N PRO A 238 -24.43 -38.46 -9.30
CA PRO A 238 -24.27 -38.37 -10.76
C PRO A 238 -24.94 -37.17 -11.44
N GLN A 239 -24.37 -36.79 -12.59
CA GLN A 239 -24.94 -35.86 -13.57
C GLN A 239 -26.05 -36.50 -14.41
N SER A 240 -27.03 -35.68 -14.82
CA SER A 240 -27.82 -35.84 -16.04
C SER A 240 -28.50 -34.51 -16.43
N PRO A 241 -28.85 -34.30 -17.72
CA PRO A 241 -28.34 -33.13 -18.43
C PRO A 241 -29.41 -32.25 -19.13
N VAL A 242 -28.89 -31.21 -19.80
CA VAL A 242 -29.43 -30.43 -20.93
C VAL A 242 -30.39 -29.28 -20.63
N GLY A 243 -30.01 -28.11 -21.14
CA GLY A 243 -30.84 -26.91 -21.24
C GLY A 243 -30.12 -25.83 -22.05
N GLU A 244 -30.05 -26.04 -23.36
CA GLU A 244 -29.63 -25.12 -24.42
C GLU A 244 -30.43 -23.81 -24.35
N PHE A 245 -29.76 -22.65 -24.25
CA PHE A 245 -30.33 -21.36 -24.66
C PHE A 245 -29.25 -20.46 -25.26
N VAL A 246 -29.55 -20.03 -26.48
CA VAL A 246 -28.76 -19.18 -27.38
C VAL A 246 -29.30 -17.74 -27.31
N ASP A 247 -28.41 -16.79 -27.63
CA ASP A 247 -28.64 -15.38 -27.99
C ASP A 247 -29.13 -14.40 -26.91
N VAL A 248 -28.34 -13.36 -26.60
CA VAL A 248 -28.21 -12.09 -27.34
C VAL A 248 -27.15 -11.25 -26.64
N VAL A 249 -26.20 -10.69 -27.39
CA VAL A 249 -25.24 -9.68 -26.90
C VAL A 249 -25.89 -8.29 -27.05
N PRO A 250 -26.13 -7.51 -25.99
CA PRO A 250 -26.33 -6.08 -26.13
C PRO A 250 -24.99 -5.35 -26.00
N ALA A 251 -24.76 -4.46 -26.95
CA ALA A 251 -23.69 -3.49 -26.93
C ALA A 251 -23.88 -2.53 -25.76
N ASP A 252 -23.10 -2.72 -24.70
CA ASP A 252 -22.68 -1.67 -23.76
C ASP A 252 -21.28 -2.02 -23.22
N ALA A 253 -20.39 -2.33 -24.16
CA ALA A 253 -18.97 -2.20 -23.95
C ALA A 253 -18.61 -0.73 -24.20
N LEU A 254 -18.66 0.11 -23.16
CA LEU A 254 -17.98 1.43 -23.02
C LEU A 254 -18.51 2.18 -21.77
N ALA A 255 -18.27 1.66 -20.56
CA ALA A 255 -18.43 2.45 -19.33
C ALA A 255 -17.67 1.81 -18.16
N GLY A 256 -16.35 1.90 -18.20
CA GLY A 256 -15.47 1.42 -17.15
C GLY A 256 -14.45 2.46 -16.73
N VAL A 257 -14.85 3.73 -16.63
CA VAL A 257 -14.04 4.74 -15.97
C VAL A 257 -14.31 4.59 -14.48
N ASP A 258 -13.36 3.98 -13.76
CA ASP A 258 -13.39 3.87 -12.31
C ASP A 258 -13.45 5.28 -11.69
N HIS A 259 -14.63 5.66 -11.19
CA HIS A 259 -14.91 6.95 -10.55
C HIS A 259 -14.28 7.11 -9.14
N ARG A 260 -13.28 6.30 -8.78
CA ARG A 260 -12.70 6.27 -7.43
C ARG A 260 -11.44 7.10 -7.23
N THR A 261 -10.98 7.82 -8.26
CA THR A 261 -9.98 8.90 -8.10
C THR A 261 -10.54 10.18 -8.71
N ARG A 262 -10.81 11.21 -7.89
CA ARG A 262 -11.41 12.48 -8.35
C ARG A 262 -10.52 13.26 -9.34
N ALA A 263 -9.21 12.96 -9.34
CA ALA A 263 -8.23 13.41 -10.32
C ALA A 263 -7.38 12.22 -10.83
N HIS A 264 -7.20 12.10 -12.14
CA HIS A 264 -6.53 10.98 -12.81
C HIS A 264 -5.28 11.44 -13.53
N GLU A 265 -4.13 10.77 -13.32
CA GLU A 265 -2.88 11.09 -13.99
C GLU A 265 -2.72 10.28 -15.28
N PHE A 266 -2.59 10.97 -16.41
CA PHE A 266 -2.10 10.40 -17.66
C PHE A 266 -0.59 10.60 -17.78
N ARG A 267 0.12 9.50 -18.01
CA ARG A 267 1.58 9.42 -18.19
C ARG A 267 1.89 8.42 -19.29
N ASP A 268 2.65 8.84 -20.29
CA ASP A 268 2.91 8.05 -21.50
C ASP A 268 1.63 7.58 -22.23
N ASP A 269 0.51 8.26 -21.98
CA ASP A 269 -0.82 7.92 -22.50
C ASP A 269 -1.48 9.16 -23.13
N ASP A 270 -0.98 9.54 -24.30
CA ASP A 270 -1.55 10.64 -25.08
C ASP A 270 -2.95 10.31 -25.59
N ALA A 271 -3.21 9.04 -25.93
CA ALA A 271 -4.50 8.61 -26.44
C ALA A 271 -5.59 8.73 -25.37
N GLY A 272 -5.34 8.24 -24.16
CA GLY A 272 -6.24 8.38 -23.01
C GLY A 272 -6.41 9.82 -22.59
N TYR A 273 -5.33 10.61 -22.56
CA TYR A 273 -5.41 12.04 -22.26
C TYR A 273 -6.29 12.79 -23.28
N LEU A 274 -6.09 12.56 -24.58
CA LEU A 274 -6.88 13.21 -25.62
C LEU A 274 -8.35 12.76 -25.60
N ALA A 275 -8.61 11.47 -25.35
CA ALA A 275 -9.97 10.95 -25.16
C ALA A 275 -10.65 11.59 -23.96
N TRP A 276 -9.92 11.79 -22.86
CA TRP A 276 -10.43 12.45 -21.67
C TRP A 276 -10.76 13.92 -21.93
N LEU A 277 -9.89 14.66 -22.64
CA LEU A 277 -10.17 16.05 -23.03
C LEU A 277 -11.44 16.17 -23.88
N ALA A 278 -11.64 15.25 -24.82
CA ALA A 278 -12.82 15.23 -25.68
C ALA A 278 -14.11 14.94 -24.90
N ALA A 279 -14.04 14.07 -23.88
CA ALA A 279 -15.18 13.73 -23.03
C ALA A 279 -15.47 14.78 -21.94
N ASN A 280 -14.49 15.62 -21.57
CA ASN A 280 -14.58 16.51 -20.40
C ASN A 280 -14.14 17.95 -20.73
N PRO A 281 -14.86 18.68 -21.61
CA PRO A 281 -14.46 20.03 -22.03
C PRO A 281 -14.46 21.06 -20.89
N GLU A 282 -15.30 20.86 -19.87
CA GLU A 282 -15.38 21.71 -18.67
C GLU A 282 -14.35 21.31 -17.59
N GLY A 283 -13.58 20.25 -17.82
CA GLY A 283 -12.63 19.72 -16.84
C GLY A 283 -11.38 20.58 -16.64
N PHE A 284 -10.57 20.18 -15.68
CA PHE A 284 -9.32 20.82 -15.28
C PHE A 284 -8.13 19.88 -15.50
N VAL A 285 -7.00 20.45 -15.89
CA VAL A 285 -5.77 19.70 -16.15
C VAL A 285 -4.60 20.37 -15.46
N VAL A 286 -3.96 19.67 -14.53
CA VAL A 286 -2.64 20.03 -14.04
C VAL A 286 -1.60 19.51 -15.03
N ASN A 287 -0.91 20.43 -15.69
CA ASN A 287 0.26 20.12 -16.49
C ASN A 287 1.51 20.32 -15.63
N ILE A 288 2.25 19.24 -15.37
CA ILE A 288 3.42 19.26 -14.47
C ILE A 288 4.53 18.36 -14.96
N ALA A 289 5.80 18.74 -14.71
CA ALA A 289 6.94 17.93 -15.10
C ALA A 289 6.89 16.53 -14.46
N ARG A 290 7.44 15.52 -15.13
CA ARG A 290 7.39 14.11 -14.66
C ARG A 290 7.93 13.84 -13.26
N ASN A 291 8.88 14.66 -12.83
CA ASN A 291 9.50 14.59 -11.50
C ASN A 291 8.70 15.38 -10.44
N TYR A 292 7.49 15.82 -10.78
CA TYR A 292 6.61 16.64 -9.94
C TYR A 292 7.20 17.98 -9.52
N SER A 293 8.14 18.52 -10.31
CA SER A 293 8.62 19.88 -10.11
C SER A 293 7.52 20.90 -10.39
N VAL A 294 7.22 21.74 -9.40
CA VAL A 294 6.18 22.77 -9.50
C VAL A 294 6.61 24.03 -10.25
N SER A 295 7.90 24.17 -10.57
CA SER A 295 8.47 25.40 -11.16
C SER A 295 7.78 25.81 -12.48
N THR A 296 7.44 24.84 -13.32
CA THR A 296 6.75 25.03 -14.60
C THR A 296 5.30 24.52 -14.58
N ALA A 297 4.82 24.05 -13.44
CA ALA A 297 3.49 23.46 -13.33
C ALA A 297 2.39 24.52 -13.51
N ARG A 298 1.32 24.18 -14.21
CA ARG A 298 0.15 25.05 -14.40
C ARG A 298 -1.14 24.26 -14.35
N VAL A 299 -2.19 24.85 -13.78
CA VAL A 299 -3.58 24.36 -13.91
C VAL A 299 -4.21 24.98 -15.15
N HIS A 300 -4.94 24.20 -15.94
CA HIS A 300 -5.60 24.60 -17.17
C HIS A 300 -7.07 24.15 -17.19
N HIS A 301 -7.93 24.83 -17.95
CA HIS A 301 -9.16 24.20 -18.45
C HIS A 301 -8.80 23.17 -19.52
N ALA A 302 -9.57 22.10 -19.64
CA ALA A 302 -9.39 21.05 -20.64
C ALA A 302 -9.38 21.59 -22.08
N THR A 303 -10.14 22.65 -22.34
CA THR A 303 -10.19 23.33 -23.64
C THR A 303 -9.02 24.30 -23.90
N CYS A 304 -8.06 24.43 -22.98
CA CYS A 304 -6.95 25.37 -23.13
C CYS A 304 -6.04 24.98 -24.30
N ARG A 305 -5.96 25.85 -25.32
CA ARG A 305 -5.17 25.65 -26.56
C ARG A 305 -3.68 25.35 -26.37
N THR A 306 -3.11 25.54 -25.17
CA THR A 306 -1.70 25.24 -24.89
C THR A 306 -1.48 23.79 -24.45
N ILE A 307 -2.57 23.08 -24.13
CA ILE A 307 -2.57 21.68 -23.69
C ILE A 307 -3.55 20.80 -24.48
N SER A 308 -4.24 21.37 -25.47
CA SER A 308 -5.22 20.71 -26.33
C SER A 308 -4.99 21.09 -27.81
N GLY A 309 -5.59 20.34 -28.74
CA GLY A 309 -5.44 20.55 -30.18
C GLY A 309 -4.13 19.99 -30.74
N GLN A 310 -3.47 20.73 -31.62
CA GLN A 310 -2.18 20.31 -32.19
C GLN A 310 -1.04 20.77 -31.27
N ASN A 311 -0.19 19.83 -30.83
CA ASN A 311 0.90 20.17 -29.92
C ASN A 311 1.88 21.14 -30.61
N PRO A 312 2.08 22.36 -30.08
CA PRO A 312 2.94 23.37 -30.71
C PRO A 312 4.42 22.96 -30.77
N HIS A 313 4.83 21.93 -30.04
CA HIS A 313 6.19 21.38 -30.04
C HIS A 313 6.32 20.06 -30.83
N ASN A 314 5.28 19.63 -31.57
CA ASN A 314 5.29 18.44 -32.43
C ASN A 314 5.73 17.13 -31.71
N GLY A 315 5.50 17.05 -30.39
CA GLY A 315 5.86 15.90 -29.55
C GLY A 315 4.69 15.40 -28.69
N PRO A 316 4.90 14.36 -27.86
CA PRO A 316 3.84 13.79 -27.04
C PRO A 316 3.38 14.73 -25.92
N TRP A 317 2.08 14.75 -25.64
CA TRP A 317 1.45 15.55 -24.59
C TRP A 317 1.88 15.12 -23.19
N THR A 318 1.99 13.81 -22.97
CA THR A 318 2.41 13.17 -21.72
C THR A 318 3.90 12.78 -21.74
N GLY A 319 4.68 13.36 -22.67
CA GLY A 319 6.11 13.16 -22.84
C GLY A 319 6.93 13.74 -21.69
N ALA A 320 7.37 15.00 -21.76
CA ALA A 320 8.13 15.61 -20.66
C ALA A 320 7.28 15.93 -19.40
N TYR A 321 5.95 15.82 -19.54
CA TYR A 321 4.97 16.23 -18.55
C TYR A 321 4.03 15.07 -18.22
N VAL A 322 3.44 15.08 -17.04
CA VAL A 322 2.22 14.33 -16.73
C VAL A 322 1.02 15.26 -16.71
N LYS A 323 -0.14 14.71 -17.07
CA LYS A 323 -1.41 15.43 -17.14
C LYS A 323 -2.31 14.88 -16.07
N VAL A 324 -2.58 15.67 -15.03
CA VAL A 324 -3.54 15.26 -14.01
C VAL A 324 -4.87 15.91 -14.28
N CYS A 325 -5.83 15.10 -14.69
CA CYS A 325 -7.12 15.49 -15.21
C CYS A 325 -8.19 15.30 -14.13
N ALA A 326 -9.00 16.32 -13.92
CA ALA A 326 -10.07 16.29 -12.92
C ALA A 326 -11.33 16.98 -13.46
N ILE A 327 -12.51 16.56 -13.01
CA ILE A 327 -13.77 17.17 -13.43
C ILE A 327 -13.97 18.53 -12.73
N HIS A 328 -13.55 18.65 -11.47
CA HIS A 328 -13.67 19.88 -10.70
C HIS A 328 -12.29 20.46 -10.37
N SER A 329 -12.18 21.79 -10.29
CA SER A 329 -10.93 22.48 -9.94
C SER A 329 -10.43 22.08 -8.55
N ALA A 330 -11.36 21.90 -7.61
CA ALA A 330 -11.07 21.47 -6.24
C ALA A 330 -10.30 20.13 -6.19
N ASP A 331 -10.59 19.21 -7.11
CA ASP A 331 -9.92 17.91 -7.20
C ASP A 331 -8.49 18.03 -7.75
N ALA A 332 -8.27 18.95 -8.70
CA ALA A 332 -6.93 19.29 -9.20
C ALA A 332 -6.08 20.02 -8.15
N GLU A 333 -6.70 20.92 -7.36
CA GLU A 333 -6.08 21.61 -6.23
C GLU A 333 -5.76 20.65 -5.08
N GLU A 334 -6.67 19.73 -4.77
CA GLU A 334 -6.46 18.67 -3.78
C GLU A 334 -5.31 17.76 -4.20
N TRP A 335 -5.28 17.34 -5.46
CA TRP A 335 -4.15 16.59 -6.00
C TRP A 335 -2.82 17.34 -5.83
N ALA A 336 -2.78 18.65 -6.10
CA ALA A 336 -1.58 19.46 -5.96
C ALA A 336 -1.14 19.59 -4.49
N ALA A 337 -2.10 19.76 -3.57
CA ALA A 337 -1.83 19.83 -2.14
C ALA A 337 -1.26 18.50 -1.59
N ASN A 338 -1.80 17.37 -2.03
CA ASN A 338 -1.41 16.05 -1.54
C ASN A 338 -0.09 15.56 -2.15
N THR A 339 0.12 15.80 -3.45
CA THR A 339 1.26 15.25 -4.18
C THR A 339 2.49 16.15 -4.09
N VAL A 340 2.32 17.44 -4.35
CA VAL A 340 3.46 18.39 -4.47
C VAL A 340 3.56 19.37 -3.31
N ARG A 341 2.57 19.37 -2.40
CA ARG A 341 2.53 20.19 -1.16
C ARG A 341 2.70 21.69 -1.40
N LYS A 342 2.37 22.14 -2.62
CA LYS A 342 2.46 23.53 -3.05
C LYS A 342 1.30 23.84 -3.99
N PRO A 343 0.69 25.04 -3.89
CA PRO A 343 -0.31 25.45 -4.85
C PRO A 343 0.33 25.58 -6.25
N ILE A 344 -0.38 25.10 -7.26
CA ILE A 344 0.06 25.21 -8.65
C ILE A 344 -0.63 26.43 -9.27
N PRO A 345 0.14 27.38 -9.83
CA PRO A 345 -0.46 28.58 -10.41
C PRO A 345 -1.40 28.26 -11.58
N PRO A 346 -2.50 29.02 -11.73
CA PRO A 346 -3.36 28.90 -12.91
C PRO A 346 -2.62 29.32 -14.19
N CYS A 347 -3.00 28.75 -15.32
CA CYS A 347 -2.49 29.13 -16.62
C CYS A 347 -2.93 30.56 -16.96
N GLY A 348 -1.99 31.44 -17.31
CA GLY A 348 -2.31 32.83 -17.69
C GLY A 348 -3.12 32.96 -18.99
N THR A 349 -3.17 31.91 -19.81
CA THR A 349 -3.90 31.89 -21.10
C THR A 349 -5.37 31.55 -20.95
N CYS A 350 -5.73 30.45 -20.26
CA CYS A 350 -7.13 30.07 -20.08
C CYS A 350 -7.73 30.56 -18.76
N ARG A 351 -6.90 30.96 -17.78
CA ARG A 351 -7.32 31.47 -16.47
C ARG A 351 -8.46 30.64 -15.86
N PRO A 352 -8.19 29.35 -15.59
CA PRO A 352 -9.19 28.41 -15.10
C PRO A 352 -9.62 28.70 -13.66
#